data_AF-A0A366HGY4-F1
#
_entry.id   AF-A0A366HGY4-F1
#
_cell.length_a   1.000
_cell.length_b   1.000
_cell.length_c   1.000
_cell.angle_alpha   90.00
_cell.angle_beta   90.00
_cell.angle_gamma   90.00
#
_symmetry.space_group_name_H-M   'P 1'
#
loop_
_entity.id
_entity.type
_entity.pdbx_description
1 polymer ?
#
loop_
_entity_poly.entity_id
_entity_poly.type
_entity_poly.pdbx_seq_one_letter_code
_entity_poly.pdbx_strand_id
1 'polypeptide(L)'
;MARYVFGTPSAKESALLWLPAKDSSVPTGDEFEDACEFLEKKLRTYLRSTKLRRDACYLRGDFWGDRTQYLEVDELRALTPSFFQTVSDWLKELEGQWRVAIPHELLPGGAIIVYDRVVRFLGDNANPPVSLAEVLPQHAKSTSRSDC
;
A
#
# COMPACT_ATOMS: atom_id res chain seq x y z
N MET A 1 11.13 -18.30 -20.20
CA MET A 1 11.74 -17.02 -19.74
C MET A 1 10.91 -15.89 -20.33
N ALA A 2 10.01 -15.30 -19.56
CA ALA A 2 9.24 -14.15 -20.01
C ALA A 2 10.09 -12.88 -19.84
N ARG A 3 10.09 -12.04 -20.86
CA ARG A 3 10.80 -10.75 -20.90
C ARG A 3 10.01 -9.74 -20.07
N TYR A 4 10.64 -9.19 -19.04
CA TYR A 4 10.08 -8.11 -18.24
C TYR A 4 9.91 -6.86 -19.09
N VAL A 5 8.73 -6.25 -19.06
CA VAL A 5 8.54 -4.86 -19.50
C VAL A 5 8.46 -4.02 -18.23
N PHE A 6 9.59 -3.42 -17.86
CA PHE A 6 9.58 -2.29 -16.94
C PHE A 6 9.12 -1.08 -17.74
N GLY A 7 7.99 -0.50 -17.37
CA GLY A 7 7.43 0.66 -18.05
C GLY A 7 6.45 1.39 -17.15
N THR A 8 6.44 2.72 -17.27
CA THR A 8 5.37 3.58 -16.76
C THR A 8 4.03 3.03 -17.25
N PRO A 9 3.00 2.88 -16.39
CA PRO A 9 1.67 2.45 -16.81
C PRO A 9 1.20 3.26 -18.01
N SER A 10 0.52 2.64 -18.97
CA SER A 10 -0.04 3.40 -20.09
C SER A 10 -1.05 4.43 -19.57
N ALA A 11 -1.21 5.57 -20.27
CA ALA A 11 -2.17 6.62 -19.86
C ALA A 11 -3.63 6.11 -19.72
N LYS A 12 -3.97 5.00 -20.39
CA LYS A 12 -5.27 4.32 -20.27
C LYS A 12 -5.39 3.49 -18.99
N GLU A 13 -4.33 2.79 -18.61
CA GLU A 13 -4.23 2.07 -17.34
C GLU A 13 -4.14 3.06 -16.17
N SER A 14 -3.43 4.18 -16.36
CA SER A 14 -3.31 5.23 -15.34
C SER A 14 -4.64 5.92 -15.01
N ALA A 15 -5.57 6.02 -15.96
CA ALA A 15 -6.85 6.71 -15.76
C ALA A 15 -7.92 5.86 -15.05
N LEU A 16 -7.85 4.52 -15.15
CA LEU A 16 -8.86 3.61 -14.58
C LEU A 16 -8.40 2.94 -13.27
N LEU A 17 -7.09 2.83 -13.04
CA LEU A 17 -6.53 2.12 -11.88
C LEU A 17 -6.28 3.06 -10.68
N TRP A 18 -6.26 4.38 -10.91
CA TRP A 18 -5.79 5.38 -9.97
C TRP A 18 -6.98 6.22 -9.50
N LEU A 19 -7.34 6.10 -8.22
CA LEU A 19 -8.22 7.10 -7.64
C LEU A 19 -7.43 8.41 -7.59
N PRO A 20 -7.99 9.52 -8.11
CA PRO A 20 -7.35 10.81 -7.97
C PRO A 20 -7.13 11.06 -6.48
N ALA A 21 -5.91 11.47 -6.14
CA ALA A 21 -5.63 11.95 -4.80
C ALA A 21 -6.61 13.09 -4.49
N LYS A 22 -6.97 13.23 -3.22
CA LYS A 22 -7.90 14.27 -2.77
C LYS A 22 -7.44 15.68 -3.18
N ASP A 23 -6.12 15.85 -3.28
CA ASP A 23 -5.47 17.01 -3.89
C ASP A 23 -4.72 16.59 -5.17
N SER A 24 -4.95 17.34 -6.25
CA SER A 24 -4.34 17.13 -7.57
C SER A 24 -3.10 17.99 -7.81
N SER A 25 -2.69 18.80 -6.82
CA SER A 25 -1.42 19.50 -6.85
C SER A 25 -0.25 18.52 -6.94
N VAL A 26 0.79 18.88 -7.69
CA VAL A 26 2.05 18.12 -7.72
C VAL A 26 2.78 18.40 -6.40
N PRO A 27 3.18 17.37 -5.62
CA PRO A 27 3.93 17.63 -4.40
C PRO A 27 5.31 18.19 -4.74
N THR A 28 5.87 18.96 -3.82
CA THR A 28 7.27 19.41 -3.88
C THR A 28 8.23 18.25 -3.60
N GLY A 29 9.51 18.44 -3.91
CA GLY A 29 10.55 17.46 -3.55
C GLY A 29 10.60 17.22 -2.05
N ASP A 30 10.58 18.29 -1.25
CA ASP A 30 10.58 18.23 0.21
C ASP A 30 9.36 17.47 0.75
N GLU A 31 8.15 17.75 0.23
CA GLU A 31 6.93 17.01 0.61
C GLU A 31 7.04 15.50 0.29
N PHE A 32 7.71 15.15 -0.80
CA PHE A 32 7.94 13.76 -1.16
C PHE A 32 8.96 13.08 -0.23
N GLU A 33 10.06 13.75 0.08
CA GLU A 33 11.08 13.25 1.01
C GLU A 33 10.51 13.07 2.41
N ASP A 34 9.76 14.05 2.93
CA ASP A 34 9.09 13.96 4.23
C ASP A 34 8.11 12.77 4.29
N ALA A 35 7.31 12.59 3.23
CA ALA A 35 6.38 11.46 3.13
C ALA A 35 7.12 10.11 3.10
N CYS A 36 8.25 10.04 2.40
CA CYS A 36 9.10 8.86 2.30
C CYS A 36 9.69 8.49 3.67
N GLU A 37 10.34 9.43 4.36
CA GLU A 37 10.94 9.22 5.68
C GLU A 37 9.88 8.78 6.71
N PHE A 38 8.70 9.40 6.65
CA PHE A 38 7.62 9.08 7.56
C PHE A 38 7.12 7.64 7.38
N LEU A 39 6.87 7.24 6.14
CA LEU A 39 6.44 5.87 5.83
C LEU A 39 7.53 4.86 6.18
N GLU A 40 8.79 5.15 5.88
CA GLU A 40 9.92 4.27 6.20
C GLU A 40 10.00 4.01 7.71
N LYS A 41 9.81 5.04 8.54
CA LYS A 41 9.80 4.90 10.00
C LYS A 41 8.66 3.97 10.49
N LYS A 42 7.47 4.07 9.91
CA LYS A 42 6.32 3.20 10.22
C LYS A 42 6.62 1.76 9.84
N LEU A 43 7.15 1.53 8.64
CA LEU A 43 7.53 0.20 8.15
C LEU A 43 8.63 -0.45 9.00
N ARG A 44 9.68 0.29 9.37
CA ARG A 44 10.73 -0.21 10.28
C ARG A 44 10.18 -0.65 11.62
N THR A 45 9.17 0.07 12.15
CA THR A 45 8.50 -0.29 13.40
C THR A 45 7.69 -1.57 13.24
N TYR A 46 6.94 -1.71 12.15
CA TYR A 46 6.20 -2.92 11.80
C TYR A 46 7.10 -4.15 11.61
N LEU A 47 8.20 -4.04 10.86
CA LEU A 47 9.12 -5.15 10.62
C LEU A 47 9.77 -5.63 11.92
N ARG A 48 10.12 -4.70 12.83
CA ARG A 48 10.66 -5.03 14.15
C ARG A 48 9.65 -5.79 15.01
N SER A 49 8.38 -5.40 15.00
CA SER A 49 7.34 -6.05 15.83
C SER A 49 6.97 -7.44 15.33
N THR A 50 7.11 -7.68 14.02
CA THR A 50 6.78 -8.95 13.36
C THR A 50 7.97 -9.92 13.24
N LYS A 51 9.17 -9.51 13.68
CA LYS A 51 10.42 -10.29 13.55
C LYS A 51 10.77 -10.67 12.10
N LEU A 52 10.29 -9.90 11.13
CA LEU A 52 10.67 -10.05 9.73
C LEU A 52 12.06 -9.46 9.47
N ARG A 53 12.67 -9.82 8.33
CA ARG A 53 13.93 -9.21 7.93
C ARG A 53 13.76 -7.71 7.71
N ARG A 54 14.82 -6.94 7.93
CA ARG A 54 14.79 -5.47 7.76
C ARG A 54 14.55 -5.03 6.31
N ASP A 55 14.88 -5.90 5.37
CA ASP A 55 14.73 -5.74 3.92
C ASP A 55 13.49 -6.48 3.39
N ALA A 56 12.61 -6.99 4.26
CA ALA A 56 11.39 -7.69 3.81
C ALA A 56 10.45 -6.78 2.98
N CYS A 57 10.51 -5.47 3.19
CA CYS A 57 9.96 -4.46 2.30
C CYS A 57 10.74 -3.13 2.41
N TYR A 58 10.80 -2.37 1.33
CA TYR A 58 11.52 -1.09 1.28
C TYR A 58 10.93 -0.14 0.25
N LEU A 59 11.07 1.16 0.48
CA LEU A 59 10.65 2.19 -0.46
C LEU A 59 11.68 2.31 -1.57
N ARG A 60 11.22 2.42 -2.81
CA ARG A 60 12.08 2.59 -3.98
C ARG A 60 12.67 4.00 -4.10
N GLY A 61 11.94 5.00 -3.60
CA GLY A 61 12.41 6.40 -3.55
C GLY A 61 12.30 7.18 -4.86
N ASP A 62 11.69 6.62 -5.91
CA ASP A 62 11.53 7.33 -7.18
C ASP A 62 10.39 8.36 -7.10
N PHE A 63 10.72 9.63 -7.35
CA PHE A 63 9.73 10.70 -7.44
C PHE A 63 9.22 10.90 -8.87
N TRP A 64 7.94 10.60 -9.11
CA TRP A 64 7.31 10.67 -10.42
C TRP A 64 6.43 11.91 -10.64
N GLY A 65 6.52 12.91 -9.75
CA GLY A 65 5.67 14.10 -9.82
C GLY A 65 4.23 13.86 -9.34
N ASP A 66 4.01 12.85 -8.51
CA ASP A 66 2.71 12.56 -7.91
C ASP A 66 2.85 12.12 -6.44
N ARG A 67 1.71 12.03 -5.74
CA ARG A 67 1.66 11.57 -4.34
C ARG A 67 1.61 10.05 -4.23
N THR A 68 2.53 9.36 -4.90
CA THR A 68 2.67 7.89 -4.85
C THR A 68 3.99 7.50 -4.22
N GLN A 69 3.93 6.65 -3.20
CA GLN A 69 5.10 5.94 -2.68
C GLN A 69 5.14 4.53 -3.25
N TYR A 70 6.26 4.17 -3.87
CA TYR A 70 6.46 2.82 -4.40
C TYR A 70 7.21 1.98 -3.38
N LEU A 71 6.60 0.85 -3.03
CA LEU A 71 7.11 -0.06 -2.03
C LEU A 71 7.35 -1.44 -2.65
N GLU A 72 8.59 -1.91 -2.59
CA GLU A 72 8.96 -3.27 -2.97
C GLU A 72 8.81 -4.21 -1.77
N VAL A 73 8.38 -5.45 -2.03
CA VAL A 73 8.16 -6.47 -1.00
C VAL A 73 8.91 -7.74 -1.39
N ASP A 74 10.06 -7.96 -0.75
CA ASP A 74 10.91 -9.13 -0.97
C ASP A 74 10.41 -10.38 -0.23
N GLU A 75 9.63 -10.20 0.84
CA GLU A 75 9.09 -11.29 1.63
C GLU A 75 7.57 -11.21 1.72
N LEU A 76 6.87 -12.07 0.97
CA LEU A 76 5.39 -12.11 0.90
C LEU A 76 4.70 -12.21 2.26
N ARG A 77 5.37 -12.80 3.25
CA ARG A 77 4.87 -12.90 4.63
C ARG A 77 4.69 -11.54 5.30
N ALA A 78 5.27 -10.47 4.76
CA ALA A 78 5.06 -9.10 5.18
C ALA A 78 3.68 -8.56 4.79
N LEU A 79 2.99 -9.13 3.79
CA LEU A 79 1.68 -8.65 3.32
C LEU A 79 0.53 -9.16 4.19
N THR A 80 0.56 -8.80 5.47
CA THR A 80 -0.47 -9.16 6.45
C THR A 80 -1.55 -8.09 6.56
N PRO A 81 -2.72 -8.39 7.15
CA PRO A 81 -3.71 -7.38 7.53
C PRO A 81 -3.11 -6.22 8.36
N SER A 82 -2.18 -6.53 9.28
CA SER A 82 -1.49 -5.52 10.09
C SER A 82 -0.52 -4.63 9.30
N PHE A 83 0.06 -5.15 8.22
CA PHE A 83 0.85 -4.35 7.29
C PHE A 83 -0.03 -3.34 6.57
N PHE A 84 -1.15 -3.78 5.98
CA PHE A 84 -2.08 -2.87 5.30
C PHE A 84 -2.65 -1.83 6.27
N GLN A 85 -2.96 -2.23 7.50
CA GLN A 85 -3.39 -1.29 8.54
C GLN A 85 -2.31 -0.23 8.83
N THR A 86 -1.03 -0.64 8.95
CA THR A 86 0.10 0.30 9.18
C THR A 86 0.18 1.34 8.05
N VAL A 87 0.06 0.90 6.79
CA VAL A 87 0.07 1.79 5.63
C VAL A 87 -1.16 2.69 5.61
N SER A 88 -2.36 2.15 5.84
CA SER A 88 -3.59 2.93 5.86
C SER A 88 -3.61 3.97 6.99
N ASP A 89 -3.03 3.68 8.15
CA ASP A 89 -2.93 4.66 9.24
C ASP A 89 -1.96 5.80 8.91
N TRP A 90 -0.82 5.49 8.29
CA TRP A 90 0.07 6.51 7.74
C TRP A 90 -0.64 7.39 6.69
N LEU A 91 -1.42 6.79 5.79
CA LEU A 91 -2.20 7.53 4.79
C LEU A 91 -3.24 8.46 5.42
N LYS A 92 -3.91 8.05 6.50
CA LYS A 92 -4.86 8.90 7.24
C LYS A 92 -4.16 10.06 7.95
N GLU A 93 -2.96 9.84 8.48
CA GLU A 93 -2.13 10.89 9.09
C GLU A 93 -1.72 11.96 8.06
N LEU A 94 -1.69 11.61 6.77
CA LEU A 94 -1.51 12.52 5.64
C LEU A 94 -2.83 12.90 4.93
N GLU A 95 -3.95 12.82 5.65
CA GLU A 95 -5.30 13.18 5.18
C GLU A 95 -5.77 12.46 3.90
N GLY A 96 -5.20 11.30 3.59
CA GLY A 96 -5.51 10.52 2.40
C GLY A 96 -5.04 11.19 1.09
N GLN A 97 -4.09 12.12 1.17
CA GLN A 97 -3.52 12.77 -0.01
C GLN A 97 -2.56 11.86 -0.78
N TRP A 98 -2.00 10.86 -0.10
CA TRP A 98 -1.03 9.93 -0.66
C TRP A 98 -1.66 8.58 -1.00
N ARG A 99 -0.90 7.75 -1.70
CA ARG A 99 -1.18 6.32 -1.92
C ARG A 99 0.14 5.54 -1.94
N VAL A 100 0.05 4.24 -1.66
CA VAL A 100 1.18 3.32 -1.78
C VAL A 100 0.91 2.33 -2.90
N ALA A 101 1.86 2.19 -3.82
CA ALA A 101 1.84 1.17 -4.86
C ALA A 101 2.84 0.08 -4.52
N ILE A 102 2.38 -1.17 -4.52
CA ILE A 102 3.19 -2.36 -4.25
C ILE A 102 3.17 -3.23 -5.51
N PRO A 103 4.21 -3.18 -6.35
CA PRO A 103 4.38 -4.13 -7.44
C PRO A 103 4.42 -5.55 -6.88
N HIS A 104 3.70 -6.48 -7.51
CA HIS A 104 3.57 -7.80 -6.91
C HIS A 104 3.44 -8.93 -7.94
N GLU A 105 4.27 -9.96 -7.83
CA GLU A 105 4.32 -11.11 -8.76
C GLU A 105 3.14 -12.10 -8.65
N LEU A 106 2.44 -12.17 -7.51
CA LEU A 106 1.19 -12.95 -7.34
C LEU A 106 0.15 -12.73 -8.45
N LEU A 107 0.18 -11.60 -9.15
CA LEU A 107 -0.68 -11.32 -10.29
C LEU A 107 0.21 -10.87 -11.47
N PRO A 108 0.13 -11.51 -12.65
CA PRO A 108 0.82 -11.04 -13.85
C PRO A 108 0.44 -9.58 -14.15
N GLY A 109 1.44 -8.71 -14.28
CA GLY A 109 1.24 -7.27 -14.50
C GLY A 109 0.55 -6.56 -13.32
N GLY A 110 0.49 -7.19 -12.16
CA GLY A 110 -0.32 -6.74 -11.05
C GLY A 110 0.38 -5.83 -10.06
N ALA A 111 -0.43 -5.06 -9.35
CA ALA A 111 0.01 -4.21 -8.25
C ALA A 111 -1.07 -4.17 -7.17
N ILE A 112 -0.66 -4.02 -5.93
CA ILE A 112 -1.55 -3.71 -4.82
C ILE A 112 -1.46 -2.21 -4.59
N ILE A 113 -2.58 -1.50 -4.68
CA ILE A 113 -2.66 -0.08 -4.40
C ILE A 113 -3.39 0.13 -3.07
N VAL A 114 -2.73 0.78 -2.14
CA VAL A 114 -3.26 1.09 -0.82
C VAL A 114 -3.63 2.56 -0.76
N TYR A 115 -4.88 2.83 -0.42
CA TYR A 115 -5.44 4.13 -0.08
C TYR A 115 -5.80 4.16 1.41
N ASP A 116 -6.16 5.33 1.95
CA ASP A 116 -6.51 5.52 3.36
C ASP A 116 -7.67 4.61 3.84
N ARG A 117 -8.60 4.28 2.92
CA ARG A 117 -9.84 3.53 3.19
C ARG A 117 -10.02 2.27 2.37
N VAL A 118 -9.19 2.03 1.36
CA VAL A 118 -9.38 0.91 0.42
C VAL A 118 -8.05 0.35 -0.04
N VAL A 119 -8.00 -0.97 -0.18
CA VAL A 119 -6.90 -1.69 -0.82
C VAL A 119 -7.42 -2.27 -2.12
N ARG A 120 -6.73 -2.02 -3.23
CA ARG A 120 -7.08 -2.52 -4.55
C ARG A 120 -6.01 -3.47 -5.05
N PHE A 121 -6.44 -4.63 -5.57
CA PHE A 121 -5.56 -5.58 -6.24
C PHE A 121 -5.78 -5.42 -7.75
N LEU A 122 -4.72 -5.06 -8.47
CA LEU A 122 -4.72 -4.87 -9.92
C LEU A 122 -4.02 -6.06 -10.58
N GLY A 123 -4.51 -6.48 -11.74
CA GLY A 123 -3.94 -7.54 -12.58
C GLY A 123 -4.79 -7.75 -13.84
N ASP A 124 -4.28 -8.51 -14.82
CA ASP A 124 -4.92 -8.73 -16.13
C ASP A 124 -6.35 -9.31 -16.08
N ASN A 125 -6.75 -9.91 -14.94
CA ASN A 125 -8.10 -10.37 -14.65
C ASN A 125 -8.69 -9.60 -13.45
N ALA A 126 -8.82 -8.28 -13.58
CA ALA A 126 -9.27 -7.38 -12.50
C ALA A 126 -10.55 -7.90 -11.82
N ASN A 127 -10.39 -8.45 -10.61
CA ASN A 127 -11.51 -8.70 -9.71
C ASN A 127 -12.01 -7.35 -9.14
N PRO A 128 -13.28 -7.26 -8.75
CA PRO A 128 -13.83 -6.03 -8.17
C PRO A 128 -13.08 -5.61 -6.91
N PRO A 129 -13.07 -4.30 -6.58
CA PRO A 129 -12.41 -3.80 -5.38
C PRO A 129 -12.97 -4.47 -4.13
N VAL A 130 -12.07 -4.93 -3.25
CA VAL A 130 -12.40 -5.54 -1.96
C VAL A 130 -12.29 -4.46 -0.89
N SER A 131 -13.29 -4.33 -0.02
CA SER A 131 -13.26 -3.38 1.09
C SER A 131 -12.22 -3.80 2.12
N LEU A 132 -11.55 -2.85 2.79
CA LEU A 132 -10.68 -3.17 3.93
C LEU A 132 -11.43 -3.97 5.01
N ALA A 133 -12.73 -3.73 5.18
CA ALA A 133 -13.57 -4.47 6.12
C ALA A 133 -13.72 -5.97 5.77
N GLU A 134 -13.47 -6.35 4.51
CA GLU A 134 -13.54 -7.73 4.02
C GLU A 134 -12.16 -8.42 4.09
N VAL A 135 -11.07 -7.65 4.07
CA VAL A 135 -9.68 -8.16 4.16
C VAL A 135 -9.20 -8.28 5.61
N LEU A 136 -9.69 -7.42 6.50
CA LEU A 136 -9.34 -7.46 7.92
C LEU A 136 -10.15 -8.57 8.63
N PRO A 137 -9.51 -9.49 9.39
CA PRO A 137 -10.26 -10.40 10.24
C PRO A 137 -11.09 -9.59 11.22
N GLN A 138 -12.40 -9.85 11.27
CA GLN A 138 -13.26 -9.28 12.29
C GLN A 138 -12.78 -9.81 13.65
N HIS A 139 -11.93 -9.06 14.33
CA HIS A 139 -11.58 -9.38 15.70
C HIS A 139 -12.87 -9.31 16.53
N ALA A 140 -13.23 -10.49 17.03
CA ALA A 140 -14.43 -10.80 17.78
C ALA A 140 -14.85 -9.70 18.75
N LYS A 141 -16.14 -9.36 18.73
CA LYS A 141 -16.83 -8.88 19.95
C LYS A 141 -16.77 -10.01 20.99
N SER A 142 -15.69 -10.06 21.73
CA SER A 142 -15.58 -10.78 22.99
C SER A 142 -15.73 -9.78 24.13
N THR A 143 -16.94 -9.67 24.65
CA THR A 143 -17.33 -9.13 25.97
C THR A 143 -18.83 -9.42 26.11
N SER A 144 -19.40 -10.02 27.14
CA SER A 144 -18.90 -10.53 28.43
C SER A 144 -20.04 -11.32 29.11
N ARG A 145 -19.69 -12.40 29.81
CA ARG A 145 -20.31 -13.05 30.99
C ARG A 145 -21.73 -12.64 31.44
N SER A 146 -22.53 -13.65 31.81
CA SER A 146 -22.91 -13.83 33.23
C SER A 146 -23.39 -15.27 33.50
N ASP A 147 -22.50 -16.11 34.01
CA ASP A 147 -22.87 -17.21 34.89
C ASP A 147 -22.56 -16.73 36.31
N CYS A 148 -23.62 -16.47 37.08
CA CYS A 148 -23.78 -16.53 38.54
C CYS A 148 -25.17 -15.99 38.88
#